data_AF-A0AAV2LEE4-F1
#
_entry.id   AF-A0AAV2LEE4-F1
#
_cell.length_a   1.000
_cell.length_b   1.000
_cell.length_c   1.000
_cell.angle_alpha   90.00
_cell.angle_beta   90.00
_cell.angle_gamma   90.00
#
_symmetry.space_group_name_H-M   'P 1'
#
loop_
_entity.id
_entity.type
_entity.pdbx_description
1 polymer ?
#
loop_
_entity_poly.entity_id
_entity_poly.type
_entity_poly.pdbx_seq_one_letter_code
_entity_poly.pdbx_strand_id
1 'polypeptide(L)'
;MKALMPTRIGGTRWLPHLFNALDHFLRGYAGIVHHLEEKSQDTTHTNAVLRAKFKGFLNIAKNGVVLRFCCLLHDTIYQLKNLSKSLQRSVSTLAEAQRCLSSTQAVIEKYKSRPGPKLRSVLDTDTYEGVLLKPSDAGQHDKAKNELIDSLCQCITARFSDVNSGVLHAMRLASFQCWPEADTSSDFGDEEINKLISHFRPLLLSAGVDVDLIPDQWTILKAELYTAGFSQGT
;
A
#
# COMPACT_ATOMS: atom_id res chain seq x y z
N MET A 1 16.72 -19.02 18.66
CA MET A 1 16.09 -18.33 17.50
C MET A 1 15.84 -19.36 16.41
N LYS A 2 14.66 -19.36 15.78
CA LYS A 2 14.37 -20.23 14.63
C LYS A 2 15.04 -19.63 13.39
N ALA A 3 15.82 -20.41 12.63
CA ALA A 3 16.45 -19.93 11.41
C ALA A 3 15.38 -19.48 10.40
N LEU A 4 15.45 -18.23 9.94
CA LEU A 4 14.53 -17.68 8.95
C LEU A 4 15.13 -17.92 7.55
N MET A 5 14.66 -18.96 6.86
CA MET A 5 15.10 -19.24 5.50
C MET A 5 14.40 -18.29 4.50
N PRO A 6 15.11 -17.76 3.50
CA PRO A 6 14.49 -17.00 2.42
C PRO A 6 13.50 -17.86 1.63
N THR A 7 12.27 -17.37 1.44
CA THR A 7 11.27 -18.02 0.58
C THR A 7 11.34 -17.50 -0.86
N ARG A 8 10.92 -18.31 -1.84
CA ARG A 8 10.84 -17.90 -3.25
C ARG A 8 10.02 -16.60 -3.41
N ILE A 9 10.61 -15.59 -4.05
CA ILE A 9 10.01 -14.25 -4.21
C ILE A 9 9.04 -14.21 -5.42
N GLY A 10 9.08 -15.19 -6.32
CA GLY A 10 8.20 -15.26 -7.50
C GLY A 10 6.89 -16.04 -7.28
N GLY A 11 5.85 -15.70 -8.05
CA GLY A 11 4.55 -16.38 -8.06
C GLY A 11 3.37 -15.44 -7.78
N THR A 12 2.17 -15.98 -7.60
CA THR A 12 0.92 -15.22 -7.34
C THR A 12 0.94 -14.41 -6.04
N ARG A 13 1.85 -14.73 -5.11
CA ARG A 13 2.02 -14.06 -3.80
C ARG A 13 3.33 -13.28 -3.70
N TRP A 14 3.86 -12.80 -4.82
CA TRP A 14 5.17 -12.14 -4.88
C TRP A 14 5.32 -11.00 -3.86
N LEU A 15 4.27 -10.22 -3.62
CA LEU A 15 4.33 -9.06 -2.73
C LEU A 15 4.51 -9.44 -1.25
N PRO A 16 3.69 -10.34 -0.66
CA PRO A 16 4.00 -10.92 0.65
C PRO A 16 5.37 -11.59 0.76
N HIS A 17 5.81 -12.30 -0.28
CA HIS A 17 7.13 -12.96 -0.27
C HIS A 17 8.28 -11.95 -0.29
N LEU A 18 8.16 -10.90 -1.09
CA LEU A 18 9.12 -9.79 -1.13
C LEU A 18 9.19 -9.09 0.22
N PHE A 19 8.04 -8.80 0.84
CA PHE A 19 7.98 -8.23 2.19
C PHE A 19 8.73 -9.10 3.20
N ASN A 20 8.45 -10.40 3.23
CA ASN A 20 9.06 -11.32 4.19
C ASN A 20 10.57 -11.46 3.95
N ALA A 21 11.01 -11.51 2.69
CA ALA A 21 12.43 -11.57 2.36
C ALA A 21 13.17 -10.32 2.85
N LEU A 22 12.59 -9.15 2.63
CA LEU A 22 13.13 -7.87 3.10
C LEU A 22 13.12 -7.77 4.63
N ASP A 23 12.03 -8.19 5.29
CA ASP A 23 11.92 -8.24 6.74
C ASP A 23 12.99 -9.15 7.36
N HIS A 24 13.17 -10.35 6.80
CA HIS A 24 14.19 -11.30 7.25
C HIS A 24 15.60 -10.75 7.03
N PHE A 25 15.87 -10.10 5.90
CA PHE A 25 17.14 -9.43 5.64
C PHE A 25 17.42 -8.35 6.70
N LEU A 26 16.45 -7.48 6.96
CA LEU A 26 16.60 -6.38 7.91
C LEU A 26 16.76 -6.86 9.36
N ARG A 27 16.12 -7.98 9.74
CA ARG A 27 16.23 -8.57 11.08
C ARG A 27 17.50 -9.41 11.26
N GLY A 28 17.97 -10.04 10.19
CA GLY A 28 19.20 -10.82 10.16
C GLY A 28 20.44 -10.00 9.82
N TYR A 29 20.31 -8.68 9.69
CA TYR A 29 21.30 -7.82 9.06
C TYR A 29 22.70 -7.97 9.65
N ALA A 30 22.83 -7.88 10.98
CA ALA A 30 24.13 -8.01 11.65
C ALA A 30 24.82 -9.35 11.35
N GLY A 31 24.08 -10.45 11.40
CA GLY A 31 24.61 -11.78 11.10
C GLY A 31 24.99 -11.95 9.62
N ILE A 32 24.21 -11.37 8.70
CA ILE A 32 24.52 -11.38 7.28
C ILE A 32 25.79 -10.58 7.01
N VAL A 33 25.91 -9.37 7.56
CA VAL A 33 27.11 -8.53 7.40
C VAL A 33 28.34 -9.23 7.97
N HIS A 34 28.25 -9.78 9.19
CA HIS A 34 29.36 -10.53 9.80
C HIS A 34 29.82 -11.70 8.93
N HIS A 35 28.87 -12.49 8.40
CA HIS A 35 29.19 -13.59 7.52
C HIS A 35 29.87 -13.13 6.21
N LEU A 36 29.38 -12.04 5.62
CA LEU A 36 30.00 -11.44 4.43
C LEU A 36 31.41 -10.91 4.72
N GLU A 37 31.64 -10.31 5.90
CA GLU A 37 32.95 -9.87 6.36
C GLU A 37 33.92 -11.05 6.47
N GLU A 38 33.54 -12.11 7.20
CA GLU A 38 34.33 -13.33 7.36
C GLU A 38 34.69 -13.96 6.00
N LYS A 39 33.70 -14.18 5.14
CA LYS A 39 33.92 -14.82 3.82
C LYS A 39 34.65 -13.94 2.81
N SER A 40 34.66 -12.62 3.00
CA SER A 40 35.47 -11.73 2.16
C SER A 40 36.97 -11.81 2.48
N GLN A 41 37.32 -12.25 3.69
CA GLN A 41 38.70 -12.33 4.20
C GLN A 41 39.27 -13.75 4.25
N ASP A 42 38.42 -14.78 4.13
CA ASP A 42 38.78 -16.20 4.18
C ASP A 42 39.65 -16.63 2.98
N THR A 43 40.98 -16.52 3.12
CA THR A 43 41.95 -16.93 2.09
C THR A 43 42.17 -18.44 2.03
N THR A 44 41.73 -19.19 3.04
CA THR A 44 42.02 -20.61 3.21
C THR A 44 40.99 -21.50 2.51
N HIS A 45 39.70 -21.18 2.63
CA HIS A 45 38.62 -22.03 2.12
C HIS A 45 37.84 -21.41 0.96
N THR A 46 38.01 -20.11 0.71
CA THR A 46 37.25 -19.38 -0.33
C THR A 46 38.17 -18.91 -1.44
N ASN A 47 37.86 -19.22 -2.71
CA ASN A 47 38.68 -18.78 -3.85
C ASN A 47 38.59 -17.26 -4.09
N ALA A 48 39.55 -16.71 -4.83
CA ALA A 48 39.67 -15.25 -5.05
C ALA A 48 38.41 -14.62 -5.68
N VAL A 49 37.76 -15.32 -6.62
CA VAL A 49 36.55 -14.84 -7.29
C VAL A 49 35.37 -14.73 -6.33
N LEU A 50 35.16 -15.76 -5.49
CA LEU A 50 34.10 -15.76 -4.49
C LEU A 50 34.35 -14.71 -3.40
N ARG A 51 35.59 -14.54 -2.94
CA ARG A 51 35.94 -13.46 -2.00
C ARG A 51 35.62 -12.09 -2.56
N ALA A 52 35.93 -11.84 -3.83
CA ALA A 52 35.58 -10.59 -4.51
C ALA A 52 34.05 -10.38 -4.56
N LYS A 53 33.26 -11.44 -4.80
CA LYS A 53 31.79 -11.37 -4.74
C LYS A 53 31.28 -11.04 -3.33
N PHE A 54 31.77 -11.73 -2.30
CA PHE A 54 31.41 -11.43 -0.91
C PHE A 54 31.75 -9.99 -0.53
N LYS A 55 32.92 -9.50 -0.93
CA LYS A 55 33.32 -8.10 -0.74
C LYS A 55 32.39 -7.12 -1.46
N GLY A 56 31.95 -7.45 -2.67
CA GLY A 56 30.95 -6.67 -3.41
C GLY A 56 29.60 -6.61 -2.68
N PHE A 57 29.08 -7.74 -2.22
CA PHE A 57 27.84 -7.78 -1.44
C PHE A 57 27.96 -7.04 -0.11
N LEU A 58 29.08 -7.18 0.58
CA LEU A 58 29.38 -6.45 1.81
C LEU A 58 29.35 -4.93 1.58
N ASN A 59 29.93 -4.49 0.47
CA ASN A 59 29.95 -3.07 0.10
C ASN A 59 28.54 -2.52 -0.11
N ILE A 60 27.66 -3.30 -0.73
CA ILE A 60 26.24 -2.96 -0.92
C ILE A 60 25.51 -2.97 0.44
N ALA A 61 25.69 -4.01 1.24
CA ALA A 61 25.01 -4.18 2.52
C ALA A 61 25.35 -3.07 3.51
N LYS A 62 26.61 -2.62 3.56
CA LYS A 62 27.06 -1.51 4.44
C LYS A 62 26.79 -0.13 3.85
N ASN A 63 26.24 -0.02 2.64
CA ASN A 63 25.92 1.28 2.06
C ASN A 63 24.69 1.89 2.74
N GLY A 64 24.85 3.05 3.38
CA GLY A 64 23.77 3.72 4.11
C GLY A 64 22.59 4.14 3.23
N VAL A 65 22.81 4.51 1.95
CA VAL A 65 21.73 4.83 1.00
C VAL A 65 20.89 3.58 0.74
N VAL A 66 21.56 2.45 0.47
CA VAL A 66 20.89 1.18 0.14
C VAL A 66 20.08 0.68 1.32
N LEU A 67 20.63 0.73 2.53
CA LEU A 67 19.90 0.29 3.72
C LEU A 67 18.67 1.17 4.01
N ARG A 68 18.81 2.50 3.91
CA ARG A 68 17.67 3.42 4.08
C ARG A 68 16.61 3.17 3.01
N PHE A 69 17.02 2.91 1.77
CA PHE A 69 16.11 2.51 0.70
C PHE A 69 15.42 1.16 0.98
N CYS A 70 16.12 0.18 1.54
CA CYS A 70 15.51 -1.06 2.03
C CYS A 70 14.46 -0.80 3.13
N CYS A 71 14.71 0.16 4.02
CA CYS A 71 13.74 0.54 5.06
C CYS A 71 12.51 1.25 4.44
N LEU A 72 12.72 2.13 3.45
CA LEU A 72 11.63 2.72 2.67
C LEU A 72 10.78 1.66 1.95
N LEU A 73 11.44 0.70 1.31
CA LEU A 73 10.77 -0.43 0.67
C LEU A 73 9.96 -1.24 1.66
N HIS A 74 10.47 -1.46 2.88
CA HIS A 74 9.74 -2.18 3.92
C HIS A 74 8.44 -1.44 4.28
N ASP A 75 8.52 -0.13 4.53
CA ASP A 75 7.37 0.69 4.88
C ASP A 75 6.31 0.76 3.75
N THR A 76 6.74 0.88 2.49
CA THR A 76 5.84 0.95 1.33
C THR A 76 5.22 -0.41 1.00
N ILE A 77 6.01 -1.48 0.95
CA ILE A 77 5.54 -2.84 0.69
C ILE A 77 4.59 -3.30 1.80
N TYR A 78 4.81 -2.90 3.05
CA TYR A 78 3.86 -3.18 4.14
C TYR A 78 2.46 -2.66 3.83
N GLN A 79 2.35 -1.41 3.38
CA GLN A 79 1.06 -0.81 3.00
C GLN A 79 0.44 -1.53 1.80
N LEU A 80 1.23 -1.83 0.77
CA LEU A 80 0.77 -2.58 -0.40
C LEU A 80 0.31 -4.00 -0.04
N LYS A 81 0.99 -4.68 0.88
CA LYS A 81 0.62 -6.01 1.39
C LYS A 81 -0.75 -5.96 2.08
N ASN A 82 -0.99 -4.94 2.89
CA ASN A 82 -2.27 -4.75 3.57
C ASN A 82 -3.40 -4.41 2.59
N LEU A 83 -3.12 -3.57 1.58
CA LEU A 83 -4.05 -3.32 0.48
C LEU A 83 -4.40 -4.62 -0.24
N SER A 84 -3.39 -5.40 -0.66
CA SER A 84 -3.59 -6.69 -1.33
C SER A 84 -4.44 -7.64 -0.50
N LYS A 85 -4.23 -7.71 0.82
CA LYS A 85 -5.05 -8.54 1.71
C LYS A 85 -6.49 -8.04 1.80
N SER A 86 -6.69 -6.72 1.84
CA SER A 86 -8.01 -6.10 1.90
C SER A 86 -8.82 -6.37 0.64
N LEU A 87 -8.19 -6.26 -0.54
CA LEU A 87 -8.81 -6.54 -1.83
C LEU A 87 -9.08 -8.04 -2.11
N GLN A 88 -8.48 -8.94 -1.32
CA GLN A 88 -8.66 -10.39 -1.44
C GLN A 88 -9.67 -10.96 -0.43
N ARG A 89 -10.38 -10.10 0.33
CA ARG A 89 -11.41 -10.55 1.26
C ARG A 89 -12.54 -11.25 0.48
N SER A 90 -13.08 -12.33 1.05
CA SER A 90 -14.18 -13.10 0.45
C SER A 90 -15.48 -12.29 0.32
N VAL A 91 -15.64 -11.30 1.20
CA VAL A 91 -16.75 -10.35 1.21
C VAL A 91 -16.16 -8.95 1.31
N SER A 92 -16.37 -8.16 0.26
CA SER A 92 -16.02 -6.74 0.18
C SER A 92 -16.94 -6.07 -0.81
N THR A 93 -17.37 -4.87 -0.48
CA THR A 93 -18.04 -3.96 -1.42
C THR A 93 -16.99 -3.24 -2.28
N LEU A 94 -17.43 -2.72 -3.43
CA LEU A 94 -16.57 -1.88 -4.28
C LEU A 94 -16.15 -0.59 -3.56
N ALA A 95 -17.06 -0.01 -2.76
CA ALA A 95 -16.78 1.16 -1.95
C ALA A 95 -15.64 0.90 -0.94
N GLU A 96 -15.65 -0.24 -0.26
CA GLU A 96 -14.57 -0.65 0.63
C GLU A 96 -13.24 -0.81 -0.11
N ALA A 97 -13.26 -1.46 -1.27
CA ALA A 97 -12.07 -1.63 -2.10
C ALA A 97 -11.45 -0.28 -2.50
N GLN A 98 -12.27 0.67 -2.93
CA GLN A 98 -11.83 2.02 -3.30
C GLN A 98 -11.28 2.80 -2.11
N ARG A 99 -11.92 2.72 -0.94
CA ARG A 99 -11.39 3.36 0.28
C ARG A 99 -10.07 2.78 0.72
N CYS A 100 -9.92 1.45 0.67
CA CYS A 100 -8.63 0.81 0.94
C CYS A 100 -7.55 1.33 -0.01
N LEU A 101 -7.90 1.51 -1.29
CA LEU A 101 -6.99 2.06 -2.30
C LEU A 101 -6.59 3.51 -1.97
N SER A 102 -7.56 4.41 -1.79
CA SER A 102 -7.33 5.83 -1.54
C SER A 102 -6.56 6.06 -0.24
N SER A 103 -6.91 5.33 0.84
CA SER A 103 -6.21 5.42 2.11
C SER A 103 -4.76 4.92 2.02
N THR A 104 -4.52 3.81 1.30
CA THR A 104 -3.17 3.30 1.06
C THR A 104 -2.32 4.31 0.29
N GLN A 105 -2.87 4.89 -0.78
CA GLN A 105 -2.19 5.90 -1.58
C GLN A 105 -1.88 7.15 -0.74
N ALA A 106 -2.84 7.63 0.06
CA ALA A 106 -2.62 8.78 0.94
C ALA A 106 -1.52 8.53 1.99
N VAL A 107 -1.42 7.31 2.53
CA VAL A 107 -0.34 6.95 3.47
C VAL A 107 1.02 6.91 2.77
N ILE A 108 1.11 6.28 1.59
CA ILE A 108 2.35 6.19 0.81
C ILE A 108 2.82 7.59 0.38
N GLU A 109 1.90 8.45 -0.07
CA GLU A 109 2.20 9.83 -0.46
C GLU A 109 2.76 10.64 0.73
N LYS A 110 2.20 10.44 1.92
CA LYS A 110 2.69 11.07 3.15
C LYS A 110 4.13 10.66 3.50
N TYR A 111 4.66 9.55 2.98
CA TYR A 111 6.06 9.18 3.22
C TYR A 111 7.08 10.12 2.59
N LYS A 112 6.68 11.00 1.66
CA LYS A 112 7.55 12.08 1.15
C LYS A 112 7.94 13.07 2.26
N SER A 113 6.96 13.53 3.03
CA SER A 113 7.12 14.53 4.10
C SER A 113 7.31 13.92 5.49
N ARG A 114 6.75 12.74 5.72
CA ARG A 114 6.81 12.02 6.99
C ARG A 114 7.25 10.58 6.76
N PRO A 115 8.56 10.28 6.89
CA PRO A 115 9.10 8.93 6.72
C PRO A 115 8.33 7.87 7.52
N GLY A 116 8.19 6.68 6.91
CA GLY A 116 7.58 5.53 7.55
C GLY A 116 8.37 5.04 8.77
N PRO A 117 7.78 4.18 9.61
CA PRO A 117 8.36 3.79 10.88
C PRO A 117 9.74 3.12 10.74
N LYS A 118 9.95 2.28 9.72
CA LYS A 118 11.22 1.59 9.52
C LYS A 118 12.28 2.55 9.02
N LEU A 119 11.99 3.38 8.01
CA LEU A 119 12.94 4.39 7.54
C LEU A 119 13.27 5.40 8.63
N ARG A 120 12.28 5.90 9.36
CA ARG A 120 12.49 6.88 10.45
C ARG A 120 13.45 6.36 11.52
N SER A 121 13.46 5.06 11.79
CA SER A 121 14.38 4.47 12.78
C SER A 121 15.86 4.51 12.37
N VAL A 122 16.17 4.81 11.11
CA VAL A 122 17.54 4.77 10.56
C VAL A 122 18.01 6.10 9.92
N LEU A 123 17.22 7.18 10.02
CA LEU A 123 17.59 8.46 9.41
C LEU A 123 18.76 9.13 10.14
N ASP A 124 18.65 9.24 11.46
CA ASP A 124 19.58 10.02 12.30
C ASP A 124 20.70 9.17 12.92
N THR A 125 21.00 8.01 12.33
CA THR A 125 22.02 7.08 12.82
C THR A 125 22.95 6.63 11.69
N ASP A 126 24.23 6.53 12.02
CA ASP A 126 25.26 5.95 11.15
C ASP A 126 25.44 4.44 11.38
N THR A 127 24.61 3.85 12.25
CA THR A 127 24.64 2.43 12.57
C THR A 127 23.27 1.78 12.37
N TYR A 128 23.28 0.49 12.04
CA TYR A 128 22.08 -0.34 12.04
C TYR A 128 22.40 -1.71 12.61
N GLU A 129 21.63 -2.14 13.63
CA GLU A 129 21.89 -3.39 14.36
C GLU A 129 23.36 -3.52 14.82
N GLY A 130 23.96 -2.41 15.25
CA GLY A 130 25.35 -2.35 15.73
C GLY A 130 26.43 -2.29 14.64
N VAL A 131 26.07 -2.34 13.36
CA VAL A 131 27.01 -2.25 12.23
C VAL A 131 27.13 -0.81 11.76
N LEU A 132 28.36 -0.31 11.64
CA LEU A 132 28.65 1.00 11.05
C LEU A 132 28.40 1.00 9.54
N LEU A 133 27.58 1.95 9.10
CA LEU A 133 27.23 2.18 7.71
C LEU A 133 28.22 3.14 7.06
N LYS A 134 28.39 3.00 5.75
CA LYS A 134 29.14 3.96 4.96
C LYS A 134 28.36 5.27 4.85
N PRO A 135 29.05 6.42 4.83
CA PRO A 135 28.43 7.72 4.62
C PRO A 135 27.52 7.70 3.39
N SER A 136 26.40 8.40 3.52
CA SER A 136 25.32 8.44 2.54
C SER A 136 25.16 9.87 2.05
N ASP A 137 24.98 10.06 0.75
CA ASP A 137 24.46 11.32 0.21
C ASP A 137 22.95 11.36 0.48
N ALA A 138 22.53 12.26 1.37
CA ALA A 138 21.12 12.44 1.73
C ALA A 138 20.26 12.87 0.53
N GLY A 139 20.83 13.66 -0.39
CA GLY A 139 20.12 14.15 -1.58
C GLY A 139 19.80 13.02 -2.56
N GLN A 140 20.72 12.07 -2.75
CA GLN A 140 20.48 10.90 -3.59
C GLN A 140 19.35 10.01 -3.05
N HIS A 141 19.32 9.81 -1.72
CA HIS A 141 18.27 9.03 -1.08
C HIS A 141 16.89 9.69 -1.25
N ASP A 142 16.77 10.99 -0.99
CA ASP A 142 15.49 11.69 -1.06
C ASP A 142 14.93 11.75 -2.49
N LYS A 143 15.80 11.90 -3.49
CA LYS A 143 15.40 11.82 -4.89
C LYS A 143 14.81 10.44 -5.22
N ALA A 144 15.55 9.37 -4.91
CA ALA A 144 15.09 7.99 -5.17
C ALA A 144 13.80 7.65 -4.40
N LYS A 145 13.66 8.18 -3.18
CA LYS A 145 12.45 8.04 -2.35
C LYS A 145 11.23 8.65 -3.06
N ASN A 146 11.35 9.92 -3.48
CA ASN A 146 10.24 10.62 -4.12
C ASN A 146 9.87 9.98 -5.46
N GLU A 147 10.86 9.63 -6.29
CA GLU A 147 10.64 8.93 -7.57
C GLU A 147 9.90 7.59 -7.41
N LEU A 148 10.28 6.80 -6.40
CA LEU A 148 9.59 5.55 -6.08
C LEU A 148 8.13 5.81 -5.66
N ILE A 149 7.91 6.76 -4.76
CA ILE A 149 6.56 7.07 -4.26
C ILE A 149 5.68 7.58 -5.40
N ASP A 150 6.18 8.51 -6.22
CA ASP A 150 5.46 9.03 -7.39
C ASP A 150 5.08 7.91 -8.35
N SER A 151 6.03 7.04 -8.68
CA SER A 151 5.79 5.90 -9.57
C SER A 151 4.74 4.94 -9.00
N LEU A 152 4.80 4.64 -7.71
CA LEU A 152 3.83 3.76 -7.04
C LEU A 152 2.42 4.37 -7.04
N CYS A 153 2.29 5.64 -6.66
CA CYS A 153 1.01 6.35 -6.66
C CYS A 153 0.42 6.45 -8.07
N GLN A 154 1.27 6.70 -9.08
CA GLN A 154 0.85 6.72 -10.47
C GLN A 154 0.39 5.34 -10.95
N CYS A 155 1.13 4.27 -10.66
CA CYS A 155 0.73 2.91 -11.00
C CYS A 155 -0.61 2.51 -10.35
N ILE A 156 -0.82 2.88 -9.09
CA ILE A 156 -2.08 2.67 -8.39
C ILE A 156 -3.22 3.43 -9.11
N THR A 157 -3.02 4.71 -9.36
CA THR A 157 -4.03 5.56 -10.01
C THR A 157 -4.39 5.05 -11.40
N ALA A 158 -3.39 4.72 -12.22
CA ALA A 158 -3.59 4.23 -13.58
C ALA A 158 -4.29 2.87 -13.61
N ARG A 159 -3.98 1.97 -12.66
CA ARG A 159 -4.58 0.63 -12.63
C ARG A 159 -6.05 0.63 -12.22
N PHE A 160 -6.47 1.62 -11.45
CA PHE A 160 -7.83 1.69 -10.89
C PHE A 160 -8.56 2.97 -11.34
N SER A 161 -8.17 3.55 -12.47
CA SER A 161 -8.80 4.76 -13.04
C SER A 161 -10.30 4.57 -13.21
N ASP A 162 -10.71 3.39 -13.66
CA ASP A 162 -12.09 3.08 -14.01
C ASP A 162 -13.02 3.09 -12.79
N VAL A 163 -12.49 2.70 -11.62
CA VAL A 163 -13.24 2.70 -10.34
C VAL A 163 -13.64 4.11 -9.92
N ASN A 164 -12.89 5.12 -10.35
CA ASN A 164 -13.19 6.51 -10.06
C ASN A 164 -14.19 7.13 -11.05
N SER A 165 -14.74 6.35 -11.99
CA SER A 165 -15.62 6.86 -13.05
C SER A 165 -16.91 6.04 -13.21
N GLY A 166 -17.92 6.68 -13.82
CA GLY A 166 -19.16 6.02 -14.27
C GLY A 166 -19.90 5.24 -13.19
N VAL A 167 -20.33 4.03 -13.55
CA VAL A 167 -21.14 3.13 -12.70
C VAL A 167 -20.36 2.69 -11.46
N LEU A 168 -19.07 2.40 -11.60
CA LEU A 168 -18.24 1.96 -10.47
C LEU A 168 -18.10 3.04 -9.41
N HIS A 169 -17.98 4.31 -9.83
CA HIS A 169 -18.02 5.44 -8.91
C HIS A 169 -19.40 5.56 -8.23
N ALA A 170 -20.47 5.45 -9.00
CA ALA A 170 -21.84 5.57 -8.49
C ALA A 170 -22.18 4.49 -7.45
N MET A 171 -21.65 3.28 -7.61
CA MET A 171 -21.82 2.18 -6.65
C MET A 171 -21.27 2.48 -5.25
N ARG A 172 -20.46 3.54 -5.06
CA ARG A 172 -20.04 4.00 -3.73
C ARG A 172 -21.21 4.39 -2.84
N LEU A 173 -22.33 4.83 -3.43
CA LEU A 173 -23.55 5.17 -2.68
C LEU A 173 -24.05 4.01 -1.81
N ALA A 174 -23.78 2.76 -2.17
CA ALA A 174 -24.16 1.60 -1.37
C ALA A 174 -23.45 1.54 0.01
N SER A 175 -22.42 2.37 0.23
CA SER A 175 -21.73 2.46 1.52
C SER A 175 -22.07 3.78 2.21
N PHE A 176 -22.84 3.70 3.30
CA PHE A 176 -23.19 4.87 4.13
C PHE A 176 -21.95 5.60 4.68
N GLN A 177 -20.84 4.90 4.85
CA GLN A 177 -19.57 5.51 5.27
C GLN A 177 -18.93 6.41 4.20
N CYS A 178 -19.48 6.43 2.97
CA CYS A 178 -19.10 7.36 1.91
C CYS A 178 -20.06 8.55 1.80
N TRP A 179 -21.10 8.62 2.64
CA TRP A 179 -22.08 9.69 2.61
C TRP A 179 -21.56 10.91 3.38
N PRO A 180 -22.00 12.13 3.02
CA PRO A 180 -21.74 13.32 3.80
C PRO A 180 -22.15 13.18 5.27
N GLU A 181 -21.40 13.80 6.18
CA GLU A 181 -21.74 13.79 7.62
C GLU A 181 -22.98 14.64 7.92
N ALA A 182 -23.23 15.65 7.09
CA ALA A 182 -24.41 16.50 7.17
C ALA A 182 -25.10 16.55 5.80
N ASP A 183 -26.43 16.64 5.84
CA ASP A 183 -27.24 16.91 4.66
C ASP A 183 -27.00 18.34 4.19
N THR A 184 -25.91 18.50 3.43
CA THR A 184 -25.43 19.79 2.92
C THR A 184 -25.97 20.11 1.54
N SER A 185 -26.55 19.11 0.87
CA SER A 185 -27.09 19.21 -0.49
C SER A 185 -28.24 18.23 -0.64
N SER A 186 -29.44 18.75 -0.83
CA SER A 186 -30.65 17.95 -1.12
C SER A 186 -30.42 16.95 -2.24
N ASP A 187 -29.58 17.31 -3.21
CA ASP A 187 -29.40 16.57 -4.45
C ASP A 187 -28.25 15.54 -4.37
N PHE A 188 -27.69 15.32 -3.17
CA PHE A 188 -26.61 14.35 -2.98
C PHE A 188 -27.00 12.96 -3.49
N GLY A 189 -26.15 12.37 -4.34
CA GLY A 189 -26.31 11.02 -4.87
C GLY A 189 -27.35 10.88 -5.98
N ASP A 190 -28.07 11.93 -6.36
CA ASP A 190 -29.13 11.83 -7.36
C ASP A 190 -28.57 11.49 -8.75
N GLU A 191 -27.43 12.08 -9.12
CA GLU A 191 -26.76 11.78 -10.38
C GLU A 191 -26.24 10.32 -10.41
N GLU A 192 -25.66 9.86 -9.30
CA GLU A 192 -25.18 8.49 -9.14
C GLU A 192 -26.34 7.48 -9.19
N ILE A 193 -27.47 7.75 -8.53
CA ILE A 193 -28.67 6.91 -8.60
C ILE A 193 -29.16 6.83 -10.04
N ASN A 194 -29.25 7.95 -10.75
CA ASN A 194 -29.66 7.95 -12.17
C ASN A 194 -28.72 7.12 -13.05
N LYS A 195 -27.40 7.19 -12.82
CA LYS A 195 -26.40 6.36 -13.52
C LYS A 195 -26.62 4.86 -13.23
N LEU A 196 -26.87 4.50 -11.96
CA LEU A 196 -27.13 3.11 -11.57
C LEU A 196 -28.44 2.58 -12.15
N ILE A 197 -29.51 3.39 -12.10
CA ILE A 197 -30.79 3.07 -12.73
C ILE A 197 -30.59 2.81 -14.22
N SER A 198 -29.94 3.75 -14.94
CA SER A 198 -29.74 3.62 -16.38
C SER A 198 -28.93 2.38 -16.74
N HIS A 199 -27.91 2.03 -15.95
CA HIS A 199 -27.06 0.88 -16.22
C HIS A 199 -27.76 -0.46 -15.90
N PHE A 200 -28.44 -0.54 -14.76
CA PHE A 200 -29.09 -1.78 -14.30
C PHE A 200 -30.56 -1.90 -14.70
N ARG A 201 -31.10 -0.97 -15.50
CA ARG A 201 -32.51 -0.92 -15.90
C ARG A 201 -33.08 -2.27 -16.36
N PRO A 202 -32.43 -3.05 -17.24
CA PRO A 202 -32.98 -4.33 -17.68
C PRO A 202 -33.14 -5.33 -16.53
N LEU A 203 -32.18 -5.35 -15.61
CA LEU A 203 -32.20 -6.22 -14.44
C LEU A 203 -33.27 -5.79 -13.43
N LEU A 204 -33.37 -4.48 -13.16
CA LEU A 204 -34.38 -3.92 -12.26
C LEU A 204 -35.80 -4.24 -12.75
N LEU A 205 -36.07 -4.02 -14.04
CA LEU A 205 -37.38 -4.34 -14.64
C LEU A 205 -37.68 -5.84 -14.59
N SER A 206 -36.68 -6.70 -14.87
CA SER A 206 -36.87 -8.16 -14.79
C SER A 206 -37.17 -8.66 -13.39
N ALA A 207 -36.72 -7.93 -12.35
CA ALA A 207 -36.99 -8.22 -10.95
C ALA A 207 -38.33 -7.62 -10.47
N GLY A 208 -39.09 -6.95 -11.34
CA GLY A 208 -40.36 -6.31 -10.99
C GLY A 208 -40.21 -5.00 -10.22
N VAL A 209 -39.04 -4.36 -10.27
CA VAL A 209 -38.82 -3.06 -9.63
C VAL A 209 -39.45 -1.97 -10.49
N ASP A 210 -40.26 -1.11 -9.86
CA ASP A 210 -40.77 0.11 -10.47
C ASP A 210 -39.65 1.17 -10.48
N VAL A 211 -39.01 1.31 -11.63
CA VAL A 211 -37.85 2.18 -11.80
C VAL A 211 -38.20 3.66 -11.63
N ASP A 212 -39.44 4.05 -11.94
CA ASP A 212 -39.86 5.45 -11.90
C ASP A 212 -40.03 5.95 -10.45
N LEU A 213 -40.21 5.04 -9.49
CA LEU A 213 -40.30 5.37 -8.06
C LEU A 213 -38.95 5.47 -7.34
N ILE A 214 -37.85 5.01 -7.95
CA ILE A 214 -36.53 4.96 -7.29
C ILE A 214 -36.04 6.34 -6.84
N PRO A 215 -36.15 7.43 -7.64
CA PRO A 215 -35.71 8.76 -7.20
C PRO A 215 -36.45 9.28 -5.96
N ASP A 216 -37.76 9.06 -5.88
CA ASP A 216 -38.56 9.45 -4.72
C ASP A 216 -38.18 8.62 -3.48
N GLN A 217 -38.02 7.30 -3.65
CA GLN A 217 -37.57 6.39 -2.59
C GLN A 217 -36.18 6.76 -2.06
N TRP A 218 -35.27 7.17 -2.96
CA TRP A 218 -33.95 7.66 -2.59
C TRP A 218 -34.03 8.92 -1.72
N THR A 219 -34.89 9.87 -2.09
CA THR A 219 -35.11 11.10 -1.32
C THR A 219 -35.64 10.81 0.08
N ILE A 220 -36.64 9.92 0.18
CA ILE A 220 -37.21 9.49 1.47
C ILE A 220 -36.13 8.80 2.32
N LEU A 221 -35.36 7.88 1.74
CA LEU A 221 -34.28 7.17 2.43
C LEU A 221 -33.25 8.14 3.01
N LYS A 222 -32.80 9.13 2.24
CA LYS A 222 -31.86 10.17 2.70
C LYS A 222 -32.43 10.92 3.90
N ALA A 223 -33.66 11.43 3.78
CA ALA A 223 -34.30 12.23 4.82
C ALA A 223 -34.42 11.46 6.14
N GLU A 224 -34.87 10.21 6.09
CA GLU A 224 -35.00 9.33 7.26
C GLU A 224 -33.64 9.05 7.92
N LEU A 225 -32.61 8.74 7.13
CA LEU A 225 -31.28 8.42 7.67
C LEU A 225 -30.61 9.63 8.35
N TYR A 226 -30.69 10.82 7.76
CA TYR A 226 -30.13 12.02 8.38
C TYR A 226 -30.94 12.47 9.60
N THR A 227 -32.27 12.31 9.59
CA THR A 227 -33.12 12.59 10.75
C THR A 227 -32.84 11.61 11.91
N ALA A 228 -32.56 10.35 11.60
CA ALA A 228 -32.22 9.32 12.57
C ALA A 228 -30.81 9.47 13.19
N GLY A 229 -30.01 10.46 12.77
CA GLY A 229 -28.67 10.71 13.32
C GLY A 229 -27.61 9.69 12.90
N PHE A 230 -27.80 8.98 11.79
CA PHE A 230 -26.90 7.92 11.33
C PHE A 230 -25.47 8.38 10.98
N SER A 231 -25.24 9.70 10.90
CA SER A 231 -23.92 10.29 10.69
C SER A 231 -23.10 10.54 11.97
N GLN A 232 -23.63 10.22 13.16
CA GLN A 232 -22.83 10.19 14.40
C GLN A 232 -22.25 8.79 14.61
N GLY A 233 -21.03 8.59 14.12
CA GLY A 233 -20.34 7.29 14.12
C GLY A 233 -20.16 6.67 15.51
N THR A 234 -20.32 5.34 15.56
CA THR A 234 -19.56 4.44 16.44
C THR A 234 -18.43 3.80 15.65
#